data_AF-X1R6N5-F1
#
_entry.id   AF-X1R6N5-F1
#
_cell.length_a   1.000
_cell.length_b   1.000
_cell.length_c   1.000
_cell.angle_alpha   90.00
_cell.angle_beta   90.00
_cell.angle_gamma   90.00
#
_symmetry.space_group_name_H-M   'P 1'
#
loop_
_entity.id
_entity.type
_entity.pdbx_description
1 polymer ?
#
loop_
_entity_poly.entity_id
_entity_poly.type
_entity_poly.pdbx_seq_one_letter_code
_entity_poly.pdbx_strand_id
1 'polypeptide(L)'
;MDRKAFLVARKQAHKYFPKEIGGHGNESIIHTIYYGLKRFDGVIHLLPFPCMPESTVSSILDDIGRDYDIPVMSLIFDTHTGEAGLDTRLEIFVDVLQRRKAKYGR
;
A
#
# COMPACT_ATOMS: atom_id res chain seq x y z
N MET A 1 10.82 12.38 -7.95
CA MET A 1 10.12 11.14 -8.33
C MET A 1 10.53 10.75 -9.75
N ASP A 2 10.80 9.48 -10.02
CA ASP A 2 11.18 9.01 -11.36
C ASP A 2 9.96 9.02 -12.29
N ARG A 3 9.98 9.93 -13.28
CA ARG A 3 8.84 10.15 -14.19
C ARG A 3 8.55 8.93 -15.07
N LYS A 4 9.57 8.15 -15.46
CA LYS A 4 9.40 7.00 -16.34
C LYS A 4 8.74 5.84 -15.58
N ALA A 5 9.23 5.53 -14.39
CA ALA A 5 8.65 4.49 -13.54
C ALA A 5 7.22 4.83 -13.11
N PHE A 6 6.93 6.10 -12.83
CA PHE A 6 5.57 6.53 -12.49
C PHE A 6 4.57 6.35 -13.64
N LEU A 7 4.97 6.67 -14.88
CA LEU A 7 4.11 6.44 -16.05
C LEU A 7 3.83 4.94 -16.28
N VAL A 8 4.83 4.09 -16.03
CA VAL A 8 4.65 2.63 -16.08
C VAL A 8 3.65 2.17 -15.01
N ALA A 9 3.82 2.63 -13.78
CA ALA A 9 2.90 2.33 -12.68
C ALA A 9 1.46 2.76 -13.00
N ARG A 10 1.27 3.97 -13.53
CA ARG A 10 -0.03 4.47 -13.97
C ARG A 10 -0.67 3.58 -15.05
N LYS A 11 0.12 3.12 -16.02
CA LYS A 11 -0.39 2.20 -17.06
C LYS A 11 -0.76 0.84 -16.48
N GLN A 12 -0.01 0.34 -15.49
CA GLN A 12 -0.28 -0.94 -14.84
C GLN A 12 -1.49 -0.88 -13.91
N ALA A 13 -1.76 0.26 -13.27
CA ALA A 13 -2.92 0.47 -12.41
C ALA A 13 -4.25 0.15 -13.11
N HIS A 14 -4.37 0.46 -14.41
CA HIS A 14 -5.56 0.14 -15.22
C HIS A 14 -5.89 -1.36 -15.28
N LYS A 15 -4.93 -2.26 -15.00
CA LYS A 15 -5.19 -3.72 -14.94
C LYS A 15 -5.97 -4.11 -13.70
N TYR A 16 -5.72 -3.42 -12.58
CA TYR A 16 -6.36 -3.71 -11.30
C TYR A 16 -7.68 -2.99 -11.18
N PHE A 17 -7.77 -1.79 -11.74
CA PHE A 17 -9.01 -1.03 -11.74
C PHE A 17 -9.13 -0.14 -12.99
N PRO A 18 -9.99 -0.51 -13.96
CA PRO A 18 -10.09 0.17 -15.24
C PRO A 18 -10.96 1.44 -15.22
N LYS A 19 -11.80 1.62 -14.21
CA LYS A 19 -12.62 2.83 -14.01
C LYS A 19 -11.88 3.81 -13.08
N GLU A 20 -12.24 5.08 -13.06
CA GLU A 20 -11.66 5.98 -12.06
C GLU A 20 -12.32 5.71 -10.70
N ILE A 21 -11.52 5.38 -9.68
CA ILE A 21 -11.97 5.43 -8.29
C ILE A 21 -11.98 6.91 -7.89
N GLY A 22 -13.12 7.41 -7.41
CA GLY A 22 -13.18 8.76 -6.83
C GLY A 22 -12.31 8.88 -5.56
N GLY A 23 -12.04 10.10 -5.11
CA GLY A 23 -11.14 10.31 -3.96
C GLY A 23 -9.67 10.06 -4.32
N HIS A 24 -8.91 9.46 -3.42
CA HIS A 24 -7.46 9.21 -3.58
C HIS A 24 -7.13 7.75 -3.94
N GLY A 25 -8.14 6.94 -4.30
CA GLY A 25 -7.96 5.51 -4.53
C GLY A 25 -7.02 5.18 -5.70
N ASN A 26 -7.08 5.97 -6.78
CA ASN A 26 -6.21 5.78 -7.93
C ASN A 26 -4.75 6.09 -7.57
N GLU A 27 -4.52 7.15 -6.80
CA GLU A 27 -3.21 7.55 -6.32
C GLU A 27 -2.61 6.47 -5.42
N SER A 28 -3.37 5.91 -4.49
CA SER A 28 -2.91 4.82 -3.63
C SER A 28 -2.44 3.60 -4.45
N ILE A 29 -3.20 3.20 -5.47
CA ILE A 29 -2.85 2.10 -6.38
C ILE A 29 -1.57 2.41 -7.15
N ILE A 30 -1.51 3.57 -7.81
CA ILE A 30 -0.36 3.96 -8.64
C ILE A 30 0.91 4.06 -7.81
N HIS A 31 0.83 4.67 -6.62
CA HIS A 31 1.98 4.82 -5.74
C HIS A 31 2.47 3.48 -5.20
N THR A 32 1.57 2.57 -4.83
CA THR A 32 1.96 1.24 -4.32
C THR A 32 2.68 0.43 -5.40
N ILE A 33 2.18 0.47 -6.65
CA ILE A 33 2.88 -0.13 -7.79
C ILE A 33 4.24 0.53 -8.02
N TYR A 34 4.30 1.86 -7.99
CA TYR A 34 5.54 2.62 -8.17
C TYR A 34 6.59 2.25 -7.12
N TYR A 35 6.21 2.12 -5.85
CA TYR A 35 7.11 1.73 -4.76
C TYR A 35 7.56 0.27 -4.89
N GLY A 36 6.67 -0.63 -5.33
CA GLY A 36 7.04 -2.00 -5.67
C GLY A 36 8.08 -2.07 -6.80
N LEU A 37 7.89 -1.30 -7.87
CA LEU A 37 8.86 -1.18 -8.98
C LEU A 37 10.21 -0.59 -8.52
N LYS A 38 10.18 0.30 -7.53
CA LYS A 38 11.38 0.90 -6.92
C LYS A 38 12.00 0.06 -5.81
N ARG A 39 11.47 -1.15 -5.54
CA ARG A 39 11.98 -2.10 -4.54
C ARG A 39 12.00 -1.53 -3.12
N PHE A 40 10.96 -0.78 -2.75
CA PHE A 40 10.77 -0.36 -1.37
C PHE A 40 10.47 -1.57 -0.48
N ASP A 41 10.83 -1.47 0.80
CA ASP A 41 10.68 -2.56 1.76
C ASP A 41 9.21 -2.83 2.14
N GLY A 42 8.34 -1.80 2.08
CA GLY A 42 6.91 -1.93 2.35
C GLY A 42 6.15 -0.62 2.16
N VAL A 43 4.81 -0.69 2.22
CA VAL A 43 3.89 0.46 2.14
C VAL A 43 2.92 0.42 3.30
N ILE A 44 2.65 1.58 3.90
CA ILE A 44 1.58 1.74 4.88
C ILE A 44 0.49 2.61 4.24
N HIS A 45 -0.70 2.05 4.10
CA HIS A 45 -1.88 2.74 3.57
C HIS A 45 -2.70 3.29 4.74
N LEU A 46 -2.70 4.60 4.88
CA LEU A 46 -3.47 5.30 5.92
C LEU A 46 -4.86 5.61 5.37
N LEU A 47 -5.92 5.15 6.03
CA LEU A 47 -7.29 5.49 5.68
C LEU A 47 -8.06 6.09 6.87
N PRO A 48 -8.60 7.32 6.75
CA PRO A 48 -9.59 7.81 7.69
C PRO A 48 -10.91 7.04 7.48
N PHE A 49 -11.59 6.73 8.57
CA PHE A 49 -12.84 5.95 8.68
C PHE A 49 -13.91 6.21 7.57
N PRO A 50 -14.72 5.18 7.24
CA PRO A 50 -14.88 4.63 5.90
C PRO A 50 -15.73 5.53 4.98
N CYS A 51 -15.10 6.47 4.28
CA CYS A 51 -15.70 6.91 3.02
C CYS A 51 -15.50 5.75 2.03
N MET A 52 -16.57 5.22 1.42
CA MET A 52 -16.42 4.41 0.21
C MET A 52 -15.83 5.34 -0.84
N PRO A 53 -14.68 5.06 -1.48
CA PRO A 53 -14.26 3.75 -2.02
C PRO A 53 -12.98 3.09 -1.44
N GLU A 54 -12.39 3.61 -0.36
CA GLU A 54 -11.06 3.19 0.12
C GLU A 54 -11.00 1.74 0.67
N SER A 55 -12.13 1.15 1.10
CA SER A 55 -12.16 -0.27 1.50
C SER A 55 -11.94 -1.21 0.30
N THR A 56 -12.51 -0.89 -0.86
CA THR A 56 -12.25 -1.62 -2.12
C THR A 56 -10.79 -1.46 -2.55
N VAL A 57 -10.22 -0.28 -2.32
CA VAL A 57 -8.80 -0.02 -2.61
C VAL A 57 -7.90 -0.91 -1.76
N SER A 58 -8.21 -1.13 -0.47
CA SER A 58 -7.36 -1.99 0.38
C SER A 58 -7.19 -3.40 -0.18
N SER A 59 -8.26 -4.04 -0.67
CA SER A 59 -8.14 -5.37 -1.28
C SER A 59 -7.30 -5.36 -2.56
N ILE A 60 -7.44 -4.30 -3.37
CA ILE A 60 -6.60 -4.11 -4.56
C ILE A 60 -5.13 -3.91 -4.17
N LEU A 61 -4.85 -3.17 -3.09
CA LEU A 61 -3.50 -3.00 -2.59
C LEU A 61 -2.88 -4.31 -2.09
N ASP A 62 -3.67 -5.22 -1.51
CA ASP A 62 -3.20 -6.55 -1.11
C ASP A 62 -2.85 -7.43 -2.32
N ASP A 63 -3.60 -7.32 -3.43
CA ASP A 63 -3.26 -7.97 -4.71
C ASP A 63 -1.95 -7.40 -5.28
N ILE A 64 -1.83 -6.07 -5.32
CA ILE A 64 -0.62 -5.38 -5.79
C ILE A 64 0.59 -5.74 -4.92
N GLY A 65 0.40 -5.81 -3.60
CA GLY A 65 1.47 -6.17 -2.67
C GLY A 65 2.05 -7.56 -2.95
N ARG A 66 1.20 -8.50 -3.37
CA ARG A 66 1.63 -9.83 -3.84
C ARG A 66 2.31 -9.76 -5.19
N ASP A 67 1.72 -9.07 -6.17
CA ASP A 67 2.22 -9.04 -7.55
C ASP A 67 3.56 -8.31 -7.70
N TYR A 68 3.79 -7.26 -6.91
CA TYR A 68 5.02 -6.48 -6.91
C TYR A 68 5.95 -6.83 -5.74
N ASP A 69 5.60 -7.86 -4.95
CA ASP A 69 6.36 -8.38 -3.82
C ASP A 69 6.74 -7.30 -2.80
N ILE A 70 5.78 -6.41 -2.53
CA ILE A 70 5.87 -5.30 -1.57
C ILE A 70 4.81 -5.46 -0.47
N PRO A 71 5.20 -5.74 0.78
CA PRO A 71 4.25 -5.83 1.90
C PRO A 71 3.45 -4.53 2.07
N VAL A 72 2.14 -4.64 2.20
CA VAL A 72 1.24 -3.50 2.45
C VAL A 72 0.54 -3.69 3.80
N MET A 73 0.49 -2.64 4.61
CA MET A 73 -0.32 -2.59 5.84
C MET A 73 -1.33 -1.44 5.75
N SER A 74 -2.61 -1.75 5.90
CA SER A 74 -3.67 -0.74 5.99
C SER A 74 -3.93 -0.36 7.45
N LEU A 75 -3.86 0.93 7.78
CA LEU A 75 -4.17 1.48 9.09
C LEU A 75 -5.41 2.37 9.00
N ILE A 76 -6.42 2.02 9.79
CA ILE A 76 -7.68 2.77 9.87
C ILE A 76 -7.61 3.68 11.08
N PHE A 77 -7.70 5.00 10.85
CA PHE A 77 -7.77 5.99 11.91
C PHE A 77 -9.25 6.31 12.18
N ASP A 78 -9.74 5.82 13.32
CA ASP A 78 -11.03 6.18 13.90
C ASP A 78 -10.78 6.77 15.29
N THR A 79 -11.54 7.81 15.63
CA THR A 79 -11.41 8.58 16.88
C THR A 79 -11.63 7.73 18.13
N HIS A 80 -12.21 6.53 17.99
CA HIS A 80 -12.45 5.59 19.09
C HIS A 80 -11.48 4.40 19.19
N THR A 81 -10.70 4.09 18.15
CA THR A 81 -9.86 2.88 18.11
C THR A 81 -8.39 3.13 17.75
N GLY A 82 -8.00 4.39 17.47
CA GLY A 82 -6.73 4.74 16.85
C GLY A 82 -5.45 4.61 17.67
N GLU A 83 -5.50 4.55 19.01
CA GLU A 83 -4.27 4.51 19.84
C GLU A 83 -3.95 3.12 20.41
N ALA A 84 -4.94 2.29 20.70
CA ALA A 84 -4.71 1.01 21.37
C ALA A 84 -4.03 0.00 20.44
N GLY A 85 -2.70 -0.14 20.58
CA GLY A 85 -1.90 -1.13 19.86
C GLY A 85 -1.41 -0.70 18.47
N LEU A 86 -1.48 0.60 18.13
CA LEU A 86 -0.87 1.14 16.92
C LEU A 86 0.65 0.91 16.92
N ASP A 87 1.30 1.23 18.04
CA ASP A 87 2.74 1.04 18.22
C ASP A 87 3.13 -0.43 18.00
N THR A 88 2.42 -1.36 18.63
CA THR A 88 2.68 -2.80 18.46
C THR A 88 2.48 -3.27 17.02
N ARG A 89 1.48 -2.76 16.29
CA ARG A 89 1.27 -3.11 14.88
C ARG A 89 2.40 -2.57 14.00
N LEU A 90 2.84 -1.34 14.25
CA LEU A 90 3.97 -0.74 13.55
C LEU A 90 5.26 -1.50 13.82
N GLU A 91 5.54 -1.84 15.07
CA GLU A 91 6.68 -2.66 15.48
C GLU A 91 6.67 -4.01 14.76
N ILE A 92 5.54 -4.73 14.81
CA ILE A 92 5.40 -6.03 14.14
C ILE A 92 5.60 -5.89 12.62
N PHE A 93 5.06 -4.84 12.00
CA PHE A 93 5.23 -4.63 10.57
C PHE A 93 6.71 -4.42 10.22
N VAL A 94 7.41 -3.54 10.95
CA VAL A 94 8.84 -3.31 10.76
C VAL A 94 9.66 -4.59 10.98
N ASP A 95 9.34 -5.38 12.00
CA ASP A 95 9.95 -6.68 12.27
C ASP A 95 9.81 -7.63 11.06
N VAL A 96 8.62 -7.69 10.46
CA VAL A 96 8.36 -8.50 9.26
C VAL A 96 9.22 -8.01 8.09
N LEU A 97 9.34 -6.69 7.89
CA LEU A 97 10.18 -6.12 6.84
C LEU A 97 11.66 -6.49 7.03
N GLN A 98 12.19 -6.33 8.25
CA GLN A 98 13.57 -6.68 8.59
C GLN A 98 13.85 -8.18 8.37
N ARG A 99 12.94 -9.06 8.79
CA ARG A 99 13.07 -10.50 8.56
C ARG A 99 13.05 -10.86 7.08
N ARG A 100 12.19 -10.22 6.28
CA ARG A 100 12.18 -10.40 4.82
C ARG A 100 13.50 -9.92 4.20
N LYS A 101 14.03 -8.79 4.64
CA LYS A 101 15.31 -8.26 4.18
C LYS A 101 16.47 -9.21 4.48
N ALA A 102 16.54 -9.72 5.70
CA ALA A 102 17.56 -10.71 6.10
C ALA A 102 17.45 -12.02 5.31
N LYS A 103 16.23 -12.48 5.00
CA LYS A 103 15.99 -13.72 4.25
C LYS A 103 16.26 -13.60 2.75
N TYR A 104 15.92 -12.46 2.14
CA TYR A 104 15.96 -12.28 0.69
C TYR A 104 17.08 -11.36 0.20
N GLY A 105 17.90 -10.79 1.09
CA GLY A 105 19.12 -10.04 0.74
C GLY A 105 18.86 -8.80 -0.13
N ARG A 106 17.72 -8.15 0.04
CA ARG A 106 17.38 -6.89 -0.64
C ARG A 106 17.87 -5.67 0.16
#